data_AF-A0A966YMJ7-F1
#
_entry.id   AF-A0A966YMJ7-F1
#
_cell.length_a   1.000
_cell.length_b   1.000
_cell.length_c   1.000
_cell.angle_alpha   90.00
_cell.angle_beta   90.00
_cell.angle_gamma   90.00
#
_symmetry.space_group_name_H-M   'P 1'
#
loop_
_entity.id
_entity.type
_entity.pdbx_description
1 polymer ?
#
loop_
_entity_poly.entity_id
_entity_poly.type
_entity_poly.pdbx_seq_one_letter_code
_entity_poly.pdbx_strand_id
1 'polypeptide(L)'
;MVIDAEVDFYAKHNAAAHRGAHQLAEEATEMFEASRSTVASFLGAKTEEIVFTKSATESLNLLAYAFSNAEPGSQFAISSEHSIVVSEMEHHANLIPWQQLAKRSGAELKWFGVTSDGRLDESNIDSLITSKTKIVAITQQSNVLGTINNLDRIIEKAHKIGAIVIVDACQSVPHIPVNVTKLGADFLAFSGHKILGPTGVGVLWGRYELLNNLPPFLFGGSMIENVTMTDATWAEAPRKFEAGVPNMAQVVGLAAGIKYLQSIGLEKVHEHEKVLTGYLLNELNQIPGIAVVGPTDIS
;
A
#
# COMPACT_ATOMS: atom_id res chain seq x y z
N MET A 1 17.78 -16.13 -7.13
CA MET A 1 16.99 -15.88 -5.91
C MET A 1 17.11 -14.39 -5.53
N VAL A 2 16.38 -13.89 -4.53
CA VAL A 2 16.33 -12.44 -4.20
C VAL A 2 17.72 -11.84 -3.96
N ILE A 3 18.54 -12.53 -3.15
CA ILE A 3 19.93 -12.13 -2.87
C ILE A 3 20.73 -12.07 -4.17
N ASP A 4 20.64 -13.08 -5.02
CA ASP A 4 21.36 -13.10 -6.30
C ASP A 4 20.95 -11.93 -7.20
N ALA A 5 19.68 -11.52 -7.16
CA ALA A 5 19.18 -10.42 -7.98
C ALA A 5 19.76 -9.07 -7.52
N GLU A 6 19.87 -8.83 -6.21
CA GLU A 6 20.55 -7.63 -5.69
C GLU A 6 22.06 -7.66 -5.97
N VAL A 7 22.71 -8.81 -5.78
CA VAL A 7 24.14 -9.00 -6.05
C VAL A 7 24.45 -8.77 -7.52
N ASP A 8 23.66 -9.35 -8.43
CA ASP A 8 23.84 -9.23 -9.87
C ASP A 8 23.65 -7.77 -10.34
N PHE A 9 22.62 -7.08 -9.84
CA PHE A 9 22.43 -5.67 -10.11
C PHE A 9 23.66 -4.85 -9.70
N TYR A 10 24.13 -5.00 -8.46
CA TYR A 10 25.29 -4.24 -7.98
C TYR A 10 26.60 -4.60 -8.70
N ALA A 11 26.79 -5.88 -9.01
CA ALA A 11 28.03 -6.37 -9.60
C ALA A 11 28.15 -6.04 -11.10
N LYS A 12 27.02 -5.91 -11.81
CA LYS A 12 27.02 -5.83 -13.29
C LYS A 12 26.25 -4.67 -13.87
N HIS A 13 25.21 -4.17 -13.20
CA HIS A 13 24.23 -3.24 -13.77
C HIS A 13 24.07 -1.95 -12.96
N ASN A 14 25.01 -1.64 -12.05
CA ASN A 14 24.89 -0.52 -11.14
C ASN A 14 25.07 0.83 -11.84
N ALA A 15 23.94 1.46 -12.21
CA ALA A 15 23.87 2.82 -12.69
C ALA A 15 22.55 3.47 -12.29
N ALA A 16 22.50 4.81 -12.34
CA ALA A 16 21.28 5.54 -12.04
C ALA A 16 20.27 5.40 -13.20
N ALA A 17 19.20 4.66 -12.95
CA ALA A 17 18.09 4.49 -13.90
C ALA A 17 17.55 5.86 -14.35
N HIS A 18 17.16 5.96 -15.62
CA HIS A 18 16.61 7.16 -16.29
C HIS A 18 17.55 8.37 -16.37
N ARG A 19 18.85 8.23 -16.08
CA ARG A 19 19.80 9.36 -15.99
C ARG A 19 20.98 9.32 -16.97
N GLY A 20 21.01 8.36 -17.89
CA GLY A 20 22.07 8.25 -18.88
C GLY A 20 21.66 7.45 -20.10
N ALA A 21 22.41 7.65 -21.19
CA ALA A 21 22.25 6.92 -22.46
C ALA A 21 23.46 5.99 -22.73
N HIS A 22 24.13 5.56 -21.66
CA HIS A 22 25.19 4.56 -21.75
C HIS A 22 24.64 3.19 -21.34
N GLN A 23 25.27 2.12 -21.80
CA GLN A 23 24.81 0.73 -21.63
C GLN A 23 24.33 0.42 -20.20
N LEU A 24 25.16 0.66 -19.17
CA LEU A 24 24.77 0.35 -17.78
C LEU A 24 23.53 1.13 -17.30
N ALA A 25 23.32 2.37 -17.75
CA ALA A 25 22.15 3.16 -17.39
C ALA A 25 20.88 2.64 -18.09
N GLU A 26 21.00 2.19 -19.33
CA GLU A 26 19.91 1.53 -20.07
C GLU A 26 19.54 0.21 -19.38
N GLU A 27 20.52 -0.66 -19.10
CA GLU A 27 20.31 -1.93 -18.39
C GLU A 27 19.66 -1.71 -17.01
N ALA A 28 20.16 -0.75 -16.21
CA ALA A 28 19.57 -0.42 -14.92
C ALA A 28 18.11 0.07 -15.05
N THR A 29 17.82 0.84 -16.10
CA THR A 29 16.47 1.34 -16.39
C THR A 29 15.53 0.19 -16.78
N GLU A 30 15.97 -0.70 -17.68
CA GLU A 30 15.22 -1.87 -18.10
C GLU A 30 14.89 -2.77 -16.91
N MET A 31 15.88 -3.07 -16.05
CA MET A 31 15.66 -3.89 -14.86
C MET A 31 14.67 -3.25 -13.87
N PHE A 32 14.75 -1.93 -13.69
CA PHE A 32 13.85 -1.19 -12.82
C PHE A 32 12.40 -1.19 -13.34
N GLU A 33 12.18 -0.91 -14.62
CA GLU A 33 10.84 -0.89 -15.21
C GLU A 33 10.26 -2.30 -15.42
N ALA A 34 11.10 -3.31 -15.67
CA ALA A 34 10.68 -4.71 -15.65
C ALA A 34 10.22 -5.15 -14.25
N SER A 35 10.82 -4.59 -13.20
CA SER A 35 10.39 -4.81 -11.81
C SER A 35 9.03 -4.16 -11.54
N ARG A 36 8.80 -2.94 -12.05
CA ARG A 36 7.48 -2.30 -12.01
C ARG A 36 6.41 -3.13 -12.71
N SER A 37 6.73 -3.65 -13.89
CA SER A 37 5.85 -4.54 -14.66
C SER A 37 5.52 -5.83 -13.89
N THR A 38 6.49 -6.38 -13.16
CA THR A 38 6.28 -7.56 -12.29
C THR A 38 5.28 -7.24 -11.18
N VAL A 39 5.45 -6.11 -10.48
CA VAL A 39 4.52 -5.67 -9.42
C VAL A 39 3.13 -5.40 -9.98
N ALA A 40 3.04 -4.70 -11.10
CA ALA A 40 1.77 -4.38 -11.76
C ALA A 40 1.01 -5.67 -12.11
N SER A 41 1.66 -6.60 -12.81
CA SER A 41 1.04 -7.88 -13.17
C SER A 41 0.62 -8.69 -11.95
N PHE A 42 1.42 -8.68 -10.88
CA PHE A 42 1.13 -9.40 -9.65
C PHE A 42 -0.13 -8.89 -8.94
N LEU A 43 -0.38 -7.57 -8.97
CA LEU A 43 -1.60 -6.96 -8.43
C LEU A 43 -2.78 -6.92 -9.42
N GLY A 44 -2.56 -7.28 -10.68
CA GLY A 44 -3.53 -7.04 -11.76
C GLY A 44 -3.69 -5.56 -12.15
N ALA A 45 -2.68 -4.73 -11.85
CA ALA A 45 -2.61 -3.30 -12.14
C ALA A 45 -1.91 -3.00 -13.46
N LYS A 46 -1.86 -1.71 -13.84
CA LYS A 46 -0.97 -1.20 -14.89
C LYS A 46 0.32 -0.63 -14.32
N THR A 47 1.36 -0.52 -15.14
CA THR A 47 2.66 -0.01 -14.71
C THR A 47 2.61 1.43 -14.20
N GLU A 48 1.80 2.27 -14.84
CA GLU A 48 1.63 3.68 -14.50
C GLU A 48 0.91 3.92 -13.16
N GLU A 49 0.33 2.85 -12.58
CA GLU A 49 -0.37 2.86 -11.30
C GLU A 49 0.55 2.45 -10.13
N ILE A 50 1.80 2.04 -10.41
CA ILE A 50 2.73 1.54 -9.41
C ILE A 50 3.78 2.61 -9.10
N VAL A 51 3.77 3.11 -7.87
CA VAL A 51 4.78 4.01 -7.31
C VAL A 51 5.66 3.22 -6.35
N PHE A 52 6.97 3.28 -6.54
CA PHE A 52 7.94 2.74 -5.58
C PHE A 52 8.21 3.74 -4.46
N THR A 53 8.17 3.23 -3.24
CA THR A 53 8.48 3.98 -2.01
C THR A 53 9.50 3.20 -1.20
N LYS A 54 9.94 3.74 -0.07
CA LYS A 54 10.80 3.05 0.91
C LYS A 54 10.06 1.93 1.64
N SER A 55 8.75 2.07 1.83
CA SER A 55 7.90 1.15 2.60
C SER A 55 6.43 1.55 2.48
N ALA A 56 5.51 0.66 2.89
CA ALA A 56 4.09 1.03 3.03
C ALA A 56 3.88 2.24 3.93
N THR A 57 4.70 2.41 4.99
CA THR A 57 4.65 3.60 5.84
C THR A 57 4.90 4.88 5.05
N GLU A 58 5.87 4.87 4.13
CA GLU A 58 6.13 6.01 3.26
C GLU A 58 4.99 6.21 2.26
N SER A 59 4.44 5.13 1.68
CA SER A 59 3.26 5.18 0.81
C SER A 59 2.05 5.84 1.48
N LEU A 60 1.76 5.48 2.74
CA LEU A 60 0.62 6.02 3.48
C LEU A 60 0.88 7.48 3.92
N ASN A 61 2.13 7.82 4.26
CA ASN A 61 2.49 9.22 4.51
C ASN A 61 2.42 10.07 3.24
N LEU A 62 2.88 9.56 2.10
CA LEU A 62 2.78 10.22 0.80
C LEU A 62 1.32 10.65 0.55
N LEU A 63 0.37 9.73 0.72
CA LEU A 63 -1.05 10.04 0.59
C LEU A 63 -1.47 11.11 1.61
N ALA A 64 -1.21 10.91 2.91
CA ALA A 64 -1.60 11.88 3.93
C ALA A 64 -1.03 13.30 3.68
N TYR A 65 0.21 13.41 3.20
CA TYR A 65 0.84 14.68 2.83
C TYR A 65 0.20 15.29 1.58
N ALA A 66 -0.09 14.48 0.57
CA ALA A 66 -0.72 14.97 -0.64
C ALA A 66 -2.15 15.49 -0.38
N PHE A 67 -2.93 14.83 0.48
CA PHE A 67 -4.22 15.37 0.95
C PHE A 67 -4.03 16.68 1.72
N SER A 68 -2.98 16.79 2.55
CA SER A 68 -2.68 18.01 3.31
C SER A 68 -2.31 19.21 2.41
N ASN A 69 -1.71 18.94 1.24
CA ASN A 69 -1.25 19.95 0.29
C ASN A 69 -2.20 20.12 -0.90
N ALA A 70 -3.37 19.50 -0.85
CA ALA A 70 -4.34 19.59 -1.93
C ALA A 70 -4.99 20.99 -1.99
N GLU A 71 -5.11 21.52 -3.20
CA GLU A 71 -5.73 22.82 -3.44
C GLU A 71 -7.15 22.86 -2.88
N PRO A 72 -7.56 23.96 -2.23
CA PRO A 72 -8.93 24.11 -1.73
C PRO A 72 -9.99 23.85 -2.82
N GLY A 73 -11.01 23.06 -2.48
CA GLY A 73 -12.08 22.68 -3.40
C GLY A 73 -11.75 21.51 -4.33
N SER A 74 -10.51 21.02 -4.37
CA SER A 74 -10.17 19.80 -5.11
C SER A 74 -10.77 18.55 -4.46
N GLN A 75 -10.81 17.44 -5.21
CA GLN A 75 -11.29 16.16 -4.71
C GLN A 75 -10.48 15.62 -3.52
N PHE A 76 -9.25 16.09 -3.31
CA PHE A 76 -8.38 15.69 -2.18
C PHE A 76 -8.34 16.73 -1.04
N ALA A 77 -8.93 17.91 -1.23
CA ALA A 77 -8.97 18.94 -0.21
C ALA A 77 -9.68 18.43 1.06
N ILE A 78 -9.03 18.57 2.20
CA ILE A 78 -9.54 18.16 3.51
C ILE A 78 -9.50 19.33 4.50
N SER A 79 -10.50 19.41 5.37
CA SER A 79 -10.71 20.52 6.31
C SER A 79 -11.53 20.03 7.52
N SER A 80 -11.83 20.95 8.45
CA SER A 80 -12.67 20.69 9.63
C SER A 80 -14.08 20.19 9.35
N GLU A 81 -14.57 20.36 8.12
CA GLU A 81 -15.90 19.85 7.72
C GLU A 81 -15.90 18.36 7.38
N HIS A 82 -14.72 17.76 7.29
CA HIS A 82 -14.53 16.38 6.84
C HIS A 82 -14.20 15.43 8.00
N SER A 83 -14.30 14.13 7.71
CA SER A 83 -13.84 13.07 8.60
C SER A 83 -12.95 12.05 7.87
N ILE A 84 -12.05 11.43 8.63
CA ILE A 84 -11.19 10.31 8.24
C ILE A 84 -11.62 9.11 9.07
N VAL A 85 -11.90 7.97 8.42
CA VAL A 85 -12.32 6.74 9.09
C VAL A 85 -11.20 5.71 9.01
N VAL A 86 -10.85 5.12 10.16
CA VAL A 86 -9.88 4.02 10.30
C VAL A 86 -10.50 2.85 11.08
N SER A 87 -9.71 1.90 11.57
CA SER A 87 -10.16 0.89 12.54
C SER A 87 -9.23 0.79 13.76
N GLU A 88 -9.68 0.13 14.82
CA GLU A 88 -8.80 -0.27 15.93
C GLU A 88 -7.79 -1.36 15.53
N MET A 89 -7.96 -1.97 14.36
CA MET A 89 -7.07 -3.03 13.84
C MET A 89 -5.85 -2.48 13.08
N GLU A 90 -5.80 -1.17 12.85
CA GLU A 90 -4.75 -0.58 12.03
C GLU A 90 -3.37 -0.74 12.64
N HIS A 91 -2.41 -1.15 11.81
CA HIS A 91 -1.00 -0.97 12.13
C HIS A 91 -0.71 0.54 12.26
N HIS A 92 0.26 0.93 13.10
CA HIS A 92 0.59 2.35 13.31
C HIS A 92 0.90 3.12 12.01
N ALA A 93 1.44 2.43 11.00
CA ALA A 93 1.67 3.01 9.67
C ALA A 93 0.38 3.49 8.98
N ASN A 94 -0.76 2.85 9.25
CA ASN A 94 -2.08 3.21 8.73
C ASN A 94 -2.99 3.86 9.79
N LEU A 95 -2.41 4.40 10.87
CA LEU A 95 -3.13 5.18 11.88
C LEU A 95 -2.51 6.56 12.09
N ILE A 96 -1.20 6.60 12.34
CA ILE A 96 -0.49 7.82 12.73
C ILE A 96 -0.53 8.89 11.61
N PRO A 97 -0.34 8.59 10.31
CA PRO A 97 -0.43 9.60 9.27
C PRO A 97 -1.80 10.31 9.24
N TRP A 98 -2.88 9.55 9.47
CA TRP A 98 -4.25 10.07 9.50
C TRP A 98 -4.53 10.90 10.75
N GLN A 99 -4.00 10.49 11.91
CA GLN A 99 -4.05 11.34 13.11
C GLN A 99 -3.36 12.69 12.88
N GLN A 100 -2.20 12.70 12.21
CA GLN A 100 -1.49 13.94 11.92
C GLN A 100 -2.20 14.78 10.86
N LEU A 101 -2.79 14.16 9.83
CA LEU A 101 -3.60 14.85 8.84
C LEU A 101 -4.83 15.50 9.49
N ALA A 102 -5.58 14.75 10.30
CA ALA A 102 -6.73 15.26 11.06
C ALA A 102 -6.35 16.47 11.93
N LYS A 103 -5.22 16.41 12.65
CA LYS A 103 -4.73 17.55 13.45
C LYS A 103 -4.39 18.78 12.61
N ARG A 104 -3.81 18.60 11.41
CA ARG A 104 -3.43 19.72 10.52
C ARG A 104 -4.63 20.36 9.84
N SER A 105 -5.60 19.55 9.41
CA SER A 105 -6.77 20.03 8.65
C SER A 105 -7.96 20.40 9.53
N GLY A 106 -7.97 19.94 10.80
CA GLY A 106 -9.12 20.01 11.69
C GLY A 106 -10.17 18.93 11.44
N ALA A 107 -9.96 18.02 10.49
CA ALA A 107 -10.89 16.93 10.20
C ALA A 107 -11.05 16.00 11.42
N GLU A 108 -12.24 15.42 11.56
CA GLU A 108 -12.54 14.46 12.62
C GLU A 108 -11.93 13.09 12.29
N LEU A 109 -11.27 12.45 13.26
CA LEU A 109 -10.86 11.05 13.13
C LEU A 109 -11.89 10.14 13.80
N LYS A 110 -12.43 9.19 13.04
CA LYS A 110 -13.39 8.17 13.48
C LYS A 110 -12.83 6.78 13.23
N TRP A 111 -13.35 5.76 13.91
CA TRP A 111 -12.87 4.40 13.71
C TRP A 111 -13.92 3.33 13.94
N PHE A 112 -13.78 2.23 13.20
CA PHE A 112 -14.44 0.96 13.48
C PHE A 112 -13.84 0.30 14.73
N GLY A 113 -14.70 -0.29 15.55
CA GLY A 113 -14.28 -1.11 16.68
C GLY A 113 -13.88 -2.54 16.25
N VAL A 114 -13.46 -3.33 17.22
CA VAL A 114 -13.20 -4.77 17.05
C VAL A 114 -14.13 -5.57 17.95
N THR A 115 -14.76 -6.60 17.39
CA THR A 115 -15.63 -7.51 18.13
C THR A 115 -14.82 -8.39 19.09
N SER A 116 -15.47 -9.02 20.07
CA SER A 116 -14.79 -9.86 21.07
C SER A 116 -14.03 -11.06 20.49
N ASP A 117 -14.40 -11.51 19.29
CA ASP A 117 -13.76 -12.58 18.51
C ASP A 117 -12.73 -12.05 17.49
N GLY A 118 -12.35 -10.78 17.58
CA GLY A 118 -11.26 -10.20 16.79
C GLY A 118 -11.63 -9.82 15.36
N ARG A 119 -12.92 -9.63 15.05
CA ARG A 119 -13.38 -9.21 13.73
C ARG A 119 -13.66 -7.71 13.68
N LEU A 120 -13.63 -7.13 12.49
CA LEU A 120 -14.00 -5.72 12.30
C LEU A 120 -15.49 -5.53 12.63
N ASP A 121 -15.79 -4.60 13.53
CA ASP A 121 -17.18 -4.29 13.90
C ASP A 121 -17.79 -3.26 12.94
N GLU A 122 -18.55 -3.74 11.96
CA GLU A 122 -19.29 -2.91 11.00
C GLU A 122 -20.70 -2.50 11.47
N SER A 123 -21.10 -2.79 12.71
CA SER A 123 -22.46 -2.48 13.21
C SER A 123 -22.80 -0.99 13.12
N ASN A 124 -21.80 -0.12 13.24
CA ASN A 124 -21.93 1.34 13.22
C ASN A 124 -21.49 1.97 11.88
N ILE A 125 -21.41 1.20 10.80
CA ILE A 125 -20.90 1.70 9.51
C ILE A 125 -21.63 2.95 9.01
N ASP A 126 -22.94 3.06 9.24
CA ASP A 126 -23.77 4.19 8.80
C ASP A 126 -23.51 5.49 9.56
N SER A 127 -23.02 5.41 10.80
CA SER A 127 -22.65 6.58 11.59
C SER A 127 -21.18 6.97 11.41
N LEU A 128 -20.33 6.02 11.03
CA LEU A 128 -18.91 6.22 10.76
C LEU A 128 -18.67 6.81 9.37
N ILE A 129 -19.24 6.18 8.33
CA ILE A 129 -19.12 6.63 6.94
C ILE A 129 -20.36 7.47 6.59
N THR A 130 -20.16 8.78 6.50
CA THR A 130 -21.21 9.77 6.27
C THR A 130 -20.87 10.62 5.06
N SER A 131 -21.75 11.55 4.66
CA SER A 131 -21.45 12.52 3.60
C SER A 131 -20.27 13.45 3.91
N LYS A 132 -19.79 13.50 5.16
CA LYS A 132 -18.57 14.22 5.56
C LYS A 132 -17.30 13.38 5.43
N THR A 133 -17.41 12.08 5.20
CA THR A 133 -16.24 11.19 5.14
C THR A 133 -15.46 11.48 3.87
N LYS A 134 -14.16 11.76 4.02
CA LYS A 134 -13.25 12.07 2.91
C LYS A 134 -12.30 10.92 2.60
N ILE A 135 -11.86 10.24 3.65
CA ILE A 135 -10.89 9.14 3.59
C ILE A 135 -11.43 7.99 4.43
N VAL A 136 -11.38 6.78 3.88
CA VAL A 136 -11.49 5.53 4.63
C VAL A 136 -10.17 4.79 4.45
N ALA A 137 -9.37 4.70 5.51
CA ALA A 137 -8.09 4.01 5.49
C ALA A 137 -8.17 2.76 6.37
N ILE A 138 -8.10 1.58 5.75
CA ILE A 138 -8.46 0.31 6.40
C ILE A 138 -7.46 -0.79 6.06
N THR A 139 -7.12 -1.63 7.04
CA THR A 139 -6.31 -2.82 6.80
C THR A 139 -7.12 -3.93 6.14
N GLN A 140 -6.56 -4.57 5.12
CA GLN A 140 -7.16 -5.78 4.53
C GLN A 140 -6.92 -7.00 5.42
N GLN A 141 -5.78 -7.06 6.11
CA GLN A 141 -5.47 -8.13 7.05
C GLN A 141 -4.70 -7.60 8.26
N SER A 142 -5.23 -7.86 9.47
CA SER A 142 -4.59 -7.42 10.70
C SER A 142 -3.26 -8.14 10.94
N ASN A 143 -2.21 -7.37 11.27
CA ASN A 143 -0.90 -7.93 11.63
C ASN A 143 -0.83 -8.53 13.04
N VAL A 144 -1.87 -8.34 13.86
CA VAL A 144 -1.94 -8.88 15.22
C VAL A 144 -2.95 -10.02 15.27
N LEU A 145 -4.17 -9.78 14.78
CA LEU A 145 -5.28 -10.73 14.91
C LEU A 145 -5.30 -11.77 13.79
N GLY A 146 -4.62 -11.51 12.66
CA GLY A 146 -4.68 -12.36 11.47
C GLY A 146 -5.98 -12.24 10.66
N THR A 147 -7.01 -11.58 11.20
CA THR A 147 -8.31 -11.33 10.57
C THR A 147 -8.16 -10.74 9.18
N ILE A 148 -8.77 -11.40 8.19
CA ILE A 148 -8.91 -10.91 6.81
C ILE A 148 -10.27 -10.22 6.70
N ASN A 149 -10.27 -8.92 6.40
CA ASN A 149 -11.48 -8.11 6.33
C ASN A 149 -12.10 -8.18 4.92
N ASN A 150 -13.39 -8.48 4.83
CA ASN A 150 -14.15 -8.24 3.60
C ASN A 150 -14.46 -6.75 3.50
N LEU A 151 -13.90 -6.08 2.49
CA LEU A 151 -13.99 -4.63 2.34
C LEU A 151 -15.13 -4.18 1.42
N ASP A 152 -15.88 -5.10 0.80
CA ASP A 152 -16.87 -4.78 -0.25
C ASP A 152 -17.90 -3.75 0.21
N ARG A 153 -18.49 -3.96 1.39
CA ARG A 153 -19.51 -3.07 1.96
C ARG A 153 -18.95 -1.70 2.35
N ILE A 154 -17.73 -1.67 2.88
CA ILE A 154 -17.03 -0.44 3.26
C ILE A 154 -16.71 0.39 2.00
N ILE A 155 -16.18 -0.26 0.97
CA ILE A 155 -15.83 0.36 -0.31
C ILE A 155 -17.06 0.89 -1.01
N GLU A 156 -18.11 0.08 -1.14
CA GLU A 156 -19.37 0.50 -1.78
C GLU A 156 -19.95 1.74 -1.09
N LYS A 157 -19.96 1.76 0.24
CA LYS A 157 -20.50 2.88 1.01
C LYS A 157 -19.63 4.14 0.90
N ALA A 158 -18.30 4.00 0.97
CA ALA A 158 -17.37 5.11 0.81
C ALA A 158 -17.51 5.76 -0.58
N HIS A 159 -17.57 4.94 -1.63
CA HIS A 159 -17.71 5.41 -3.01
C HIS A 159 -19.04 6.08 -3.29
N LYS A 160 -20.16 5.62 -2.68
CA LYS A 160 -21.47 6.27 -2.78
C LYS A 160 -21.46 7.74 -2.35
N ILE A 161 -20.54 8.13 -1.46
CA ILE A 161 -20.40 9.51 -0.97
C ILE A 161 -19.14 10.20 -1.50
N GLY A 162 -18.38 9.56 -2.39
CA GLY A 162 -17.17 10.11 -3.01
C GLY A 162 -15.93 10.12 -2.11
N ALA A 163 -15.89 9.30 -1.06
CA ALA A 163 -14.70 9.14 -0.23
C ALA A 163 -13.67 8.26 -0.92
N ILE A 164 -12.40 8.55 -0.65
CA ILE A 164 -11.26 7.76 -1.12
C ILE A 164 -11.00 6.60 -0.16
N VAL A 165 -10.88 5.39 -0.70
CA VAL A 165 -10.54 4.19 0.06
C VAL A 165 -9.09 3.81 -0.12
N ILE A 166 -8.37 3.75 1.01
CA ILE A 166 -6.94 3.45 1.09
C ILE A 166 -6.78 2.14 1.86
N VAL A 167 -6.17 1.14 1.22
CA VAL A 167 -6.00 -0.19 1.81
C VAL A 167 -4.55 -0.43 2.25
N ASP A 168 -4.35 -0.73 3.53
CA ASP A 168 -3.08 -1.34 3.98
C ASP A 168 -3.14 -2.84 3.73
N ALA A 169 -2.34 -3.29 2.78
CA ALA A 169 -2.26 -4.66 2.32
C ALA A 169 -0.94 -5.34 2.71
N CYS A 170 -0.22 -4.78 3.68
CA CYS A 170 1.06 -5.32 4.14
C CYS A 170 1.02 -6.79 4.54
N GLN A 171 -0.11 -7.25 5.08
CA GLN A 171 -0.29 -8.65 5.50
C GLN A 171 -1.18 -9.45 4.57
N SER A 172 -1.97 -8.84 3.68
CA SER A 172 -2.75 -9.64 2.72
C SER A 172 -1.91 -10.03 1.51
N VAL A 173 -1.15 -9.09 0.95
CA VAL A 173 -0.35 -9.30 -0.28
C VAL A 173 0.61 -10.51 -0.23
N PRO A 174 1.28 -10.83 0.89
CA PRO A 174 2.12 -12.02 0.97
C PRO A 174 1.35 -13.35 1.09
N HIS A 175 0.09 -13.29 1.54
CA HIS A 175 -0.66 -14.43 2.07
C HIS A 175 -1.87 -14.82 1.23
N ILE A 176 -2.47 -13.88 0.50
CA ILE A 176 -3.64 -14.10 -0.37
C ILE A 176 -3.48 -13.39 -1.72
N PRO A 177 -4.08 -13.92 -2.81
CA PRO A 177 -4.15 -13.21 -4.08
C PRO A 177 -4.91 -11.88 -3.93
N VAL A 178 -4.25 -10.78 -4.30
CA VAL A 178 -4.86 -9.44 -4.31
C VAL A 178 -4.95 -8.94 -5.75
N ASN A 179 -6.17 -8.65 -6.22
CA ASN A 179 -6.40 -8.02 -7.52
C ASN A 179 -7.05 -6.65 -7.32
N VAL A 180 -6.29 -5.58 -7.59
CA VAL A 180 -6.73 -4.20 -7.33
C VAL A 180 -7.88 -3.76 -8.22
N THR A 181 -8.03 -4.33 -9.42
CA THR A 181 -9.17 -4.04 -10.32
C THR A 181 -10.48 -4.62 -9.80
N LYS A 182 -10.40 -5.67 -8.97
CA LYS A 182 -11.57 -6.32 -8.35
C LYS A 182 -11.83 -5.83 -6.93
N LEU A 183 -10.77 -5.45 -6.21
CA LEU A 183 -10.85 -5.02 -4.81
C LEU A 183 -11.72 -3.77 -4.65
N GLY A 184 -11.72 -2.86 -5.63
CA GLY A 184 -12.48 -1.61 -5.57
C GLY A 184 -11.81 -0.51 -4.75
N ALA A 185 -10.63 -0.74 -4.18
CA ALA A 185 -9.84 0.32 -3.52
C ALA A 185 -9.43 1.44 -4.50
N ASP A 186 -9.04 2.58 -3.95
CA ASP A 186 -8.50 3.72 -4.72
C ASP A 186 -6.98 3.78 -4.63
N PHE A 187 -6.45 3.40 -3.47
CA PHE A 187 -5.03 3.24 -3.20
C PHE A 187 -4.79 1.98 -2.37
N LEU A 188 -3.61 1.37 -2.54
CA LEU A 188 -3.16 0.20 -1.78
C LEU A 188 -1.67 0.33 -1.48
N ALA A 189 -1.26 0.01 -0.26
CA ALA A 189 0.15 0.04 0.15
C ALA A 189 0.62 -1.31 0.70
N PHE A 190 1.84 -1.73 0.34
CA PHE A 190 2.52 -2.86 0.98
C PHE A 190 4.05 -2.66 1.01
N SER A 191 4.73 -3.42 1.87
CA SER A 191 6.20 -3.35 2.03
C SER A 191 6.89 -4.59 1.47
N GLY A 192 8.02 -4.40 0.79
CA GLY A 192 8.76 -5.47 0.12
C GLY A 192 9.27 -6.57 1.06
N HIS A 193 9.77 -6.19 2.24
CA HIS A 193 10.29 -7.14 3.23
C HIS A 193 9.24 -8.10 3.83
N LYS A 194 7.95 -7.88 3.56
CA LYS A 194 6.87 -8.80 3.95
C LYS A 194 6.53 -9.80 2.84
N ILE A 195 6.95 -9.55 1.61
CA ILE A 195 6.70 -10.41 0.43
C ILE A 195 7.99 -11.07 -0.07
N LEU A 196 8.83 -11.52 0.88
CA LEU A 196 10.14 -12.14 0.64
C LEU A 196 11.14 -11.24 -0.12
N GLY A 197 10.84 -9.95 -0.28
CA GLY A 197 11.71 -8.97 -0.92
C GLY A 197 12.67 -8.28 0.06
N PRO A 198 13.49 -7.35 -0.43
CA PRO A 198 14.44 -6.60 0.40
C PRO A 198 13.76 -5.62 1.36
N THR A 199 14.51 -5.17 2.37
CA THR A 199 14.17 -3.98 3.17
C THR A 199 14.36 -2.70 2.35
N GLY A 200 13.72 -1.60 2.75
CA GLY A 200 13.94 -0.29 2.11
C GLY A 200 13.24 -0.10 0.76
N VAL A 201 12.34 -1.00 0.41
CA VAL A 201 11.42 -0.86 -0.73
C VAL A 201 9.99 -1.19 -0.32
N GLY A 202 9.05 -0.42 -0.82
CA GLY A 202 7.61 -0.60 -0.69
C GLY A 202 6.92 -0.16 -1.98
N VAL A 203 5.62 -0.38 -2.01
CA VAL A 203 4.78 -0.08 -3.17
C VAL A 203 3.58 0.72 -2.68
N LEU A 204 3.26 1.76 -3.43
CA LEU A 204 1.95 2.38 -3.47
C LEU A 204 1.35 2.05 -4.85
N TRP A 205 0.25 1.29 -4.85
CA TRP A 205 -0.65 1.27 -6.00
C TRP A 205 -1.70 2.36 -5.83
N GLY A 206 -2.07 3.02 -6.92
CA GLY A 206 -3.24 3.91 -6.94
C GLY A 206 -3.83 3.97 -8.34
N ARG A 207 -5.14 4.21 -8.43
CA ARG A 207 -5.78 4.44 -9.73
C ARG A 207 -5.08 5.58 -10.47
N TYR A 208 -4.75 5.38 -11.74
CA TYR A 208 -3.91 6.30 -12.50
C TYR A 208 -4.47 7.73 -12.53
N GLU A 209 -5.78 7.89 -12.71
CA GLU A 209 -6.45 9.19 -12.71
C GLU A 209 -6.39 9.89 -11.35
N LEU A 210 -6.42 9.14 -10.25
CA LEU A 210 -6.29 9.70 -8.91
C LEU A 210 -4.84 10.11 -8.65
N LEU A 211 -3.87 9.25 -8.99
CA LEU A 211 -2.44 9.57 -8.87
C LEU A 211 -2.08 10.83 -9.66
N ASN A 212 -2.59 11.01 -10.88
CA ASN A 212 -2.30 12.19 -11.68
C ASN A 212 -2.90 13.48 -11.10
N ASN A 213 -4.07 13.41 -10.45
CA ASN A 213 -4.69 14.57 -9.79
C ASN A 213 -4.14 14.83 -8.37
N LEU A 214 -3.40 13.88 -7.79
CA LEU A 214 -2.88 13.98 -6.43
C LEU A 214 -1.64 14.90 -6.40
N PRO A 215 -1.52 15.85 -5.44
CA PRO A 215 -0.35 16.72 -5.34
C PRO A 215 0.97 15.96 -5.12
N PRO A 216 2.13 16.49 -5.56
CA PRO A 216 3.42 15.86 -5.29
C PRO A 216 3.72 15.74 -3.79
N PHE A 217 4.55 14.74 -3.44
CA PHE A 217 4.97 14.49 -2.06
C PHE A 217 6.36 15.06 -1.75
N LEU A 218 7.37 14.58 -2.49
CA LEU A 218 8.74 15.07 -2.41
C LEU A 218 9.10 15.82 -3.70
N PHE A 219 9.87 16.89 -3.58
CA PHE A 219 10.32 17.71 -4.71
C PHE A 219 11.82 17.51 -4.93
N GLY A 220 12.23 17.32 -6.19
CA GLY A 220 13.62 17.11 -6.56
C GLY A 220 13.78 16.62 -8.00
N GLY A 221 14.96 16.13 -8.37
CA GLY A 221 15.18 15.55 -9.70
C GLY A 221 14.30 14.32 -9.95
N SER A 222 14.22 13.87 -11.21
CA SER A 222 13.43 12.71 -11.70
C SER A 222 11.91 12.89 -11.74
N MET A 223 11.32 13.70 -10.85
CA MET A 223 9.85 13.90 -10.77
C MET A 223 9.32 15.11 -11.56
N ILE A 224 10.23 15.91 -12.12
CA ILE A 224 9.97 17.16 -12.83
C ILE A 224 9.77 16.89 -14.32
N GLU A 225 8.85 17.61 -14.96
CA GLU A 225 8.72 17.68 -16.41
C GLU A 225 9.47 18.91 -16.97
N ASN A 226 9.19 20.11 -16.47
CA ASN A 226 9.90 21.35 -16.83
C ASN A 226 10.31 22.14 -15.59
N VAL A 227 11.45 22.84 -15.65
CA VAL A 227 11.92 23.68 -14.53
C VAL A 227 12.53 24.98 -15.03
N THR A 228 12.22 26.05 -14.30
CA THR A 228 12.84 27.37 -14.40
C THR A 228 13.38 27.78 -13.03
N MET A 229 14.00 28.96 -12.92
CA MET A 229 14.49 29.46 -11.63
C MET A 229 13.37 29.77 -10.62
N THR A 230 12.13 29.99 -11.07
CA THR A 230 11.02 30.46 -10.23
C THR A 230 9.80 29.54 -10.24
N ASP A 231 9.77 28.51 -11.10
CA ASP A 231 8.62 27.63 -11.27
C ASP A 231 9.00 26.28 -11.88
N ALA A 232 8.14 25.27 -11.72
CA ALA A 232 8.31 23.94 -12.30
C ALA A 232 6.97 23.23 -12.55
N THR A 233 6.93 22.36 -13.57
CA THR A 233 5.84 21.41 -13.81
C THR A 233 6.30 20.00 -13.50
N TRP A 234 5.36 19.13 -13.14
CA TRP A 234 5.64 17.78 -12.65
C TRP A 234 5.35 16.73 -13.72
N ALA A 235 6.15 15.67 -13.75
CA ALA A 235 5.86 14.51 -14.58
C ALA A 235 4.53 13.86 -14.17
N GLU A 236 3.98 13.03 -15.04
CA GLU A 236 2.84 12.18 -14.70
C GLU A 236 3.24 11.09 -13.69
N ALA A 237 2.23 10.45 -13.10
CA ALA A 237 2.43 9.23 -12.33
C ALA A 237 3.07 8.12 -13.20
N PRO A 238 3.96 7.29 -12.63
CA PRO A 238 4.35 7.24 -11.22
C PRO A 238 5.52 8.18 -10.88
N ARG A 239 6.24 8.69 -11.89
CA ARG A 239 7.48 9.46 -11.72
C ARG A 239 7.31 10.71 -10.86
N LYS A 240 6.12 11.34 -10.88
CA LYS A 240 5.76 12.46 -9.99
C LYS A 240 6.06 12.21 -8.51
N PHE A 241 6.04 10.95 -8.09
CA PHE A 241 6.18 10.54 -6.70
C PHE A 241 7.53 9.90 -6.38
N GLU A 242 8.42 9.76 -7.35
CA GLU A 242 9.71 9.06 -7.24
C GLU A 242 10.87 10.06 -7.35
N ALA A 243 10.86 11.07 -6.49
CA ALA A 243 11.88 12.12 -6.47
C ALA A 243 13.27 11.56 -6.11
N GLY A 244 14.29 11.97 -6.85
CA GLY A 244 15.67 11.57 -6.62
C GLY A 244 16.07 10.30 -7.37
N VAL A 245 17.14 9.66 -6.93
CA VAL A 245 17.61 8.39 -7.49
C VAL A 245 16.89 7.27 -6.73
N PRO A 246 16.07 6.42 -7.40
CA PRO A 246 15.36 5.34 -6.71
C PRO A 246 16.29 4.27 -6.07
N ASN A 247 15.72 3.39 -5.25
CA ASN A 247 16.42 2.22 -4.71
C ASN A 247 16.42 1.06 -5.73
N MET A 248 17.22 1.15 -6.81
CA MET A 248 17.13 0.20 -7.94
C MET A 248 17.33 -1.26 -7.54
N ALA A 249 18.42 -1.58 -6.84
CA ALA A 249 18.74 -2.97 -6.47
C ALA A 249 17.62 -3.58 -5.64
N GLN A 250 17.06 -2.81 -4.69
CA GLN A 250 15.98 -3.29 -3.84
C GLN A 250 14.68 -3.49 -4.63
N VAL A 251 14.39 -2.63 -5.62
CA VAL A 251 13.25 -2.81 -6.54
C VAL A 251 13.42 -4.07 -7.39
N VAL A 252 14.63 -4.35 -7.88
CA VAL A 252 14.96 -5.59 -8.60
C VAL A 252 14.80 -6.81 -7.69
N GLY A 253 15.27 -6.74 -6.46
CA GLY A 253 15.10 -7.80 -5.46
C GLY A 253 13.63 -8.02 -5.09
N LEU A 254 12.82 -6.96 -4.99
CA LEU A 254 11.37 -7.06 -4.75
C LEU A 254 10.69 -7.86 -5.86
N ALA A 255 10.99 -7.55 -7.13
CA ALA A 255 10.45 -8.31 -8.25
C ALA A 255 10.87 -9.78 -8.23
N ALA A 256 12.10 -10.09 -7.80
CA ALA A 256 12.54 -11.47 -7.61
C ALA A 256 11.75 -12.20 -6.50
N GLY A 257 11.43 -11.52 -5.40
CA GLY A 257 10.62 -12.07 -4.30
C GLY A 257 9.19 -12.38 -4.74
N ILE A 258 8.58 -11.45 -5.49
CA ILE A 258 7.25 -11.63 -6.09
C ILE A 258 7.25 -12.83 -7.06
N LYS A 259 8.23 -12.89 -7.97
CA LYS A 259 8.35 -14.01 -8.94
C LYS A 259 8.50 -15.36 -8.24
N TYR A 260 9.21 -15.40 -7.11
CA TYR A 260 9.35 -16.61 -6.31
C TYR A 260 7.99 -17.08 -5.77
N LEU A 261 7.20 -16.20 -5.15
CA LEU A 261 5.85 -16.54 -4.68
C LEU A 261 4.92 -16.94 -5.84
N GLN A 262 4.97 -16.22 -6.97
CA GLN A 262 4.20 -16.58 -8.16
C GLN A 262 4.55 -17.98 -8.70
N SER A 263 5.82 -18.39 -8.62
CA SER A 263 6.25 -19.73 -9.05
C SER A 263 5.65 -20.86 -8.20
N ILE A 264 5.35 -20.57 -6.93
CA ILE A 264 4.64 -21.50 -6.03
C ILE A 264 3.13 -21.43 -6.31
N GLY A 265 2.60 -20.21 -6.42
CA GLY A 265 1.19 -19.86 -6.53
C GLY A 265 0.62 -19.45 -5.17
N LEU A 266 0.13 -18.21 -5.06
CA LEU A 266 -0.39 -17.66 -3.79
C LEU A 266 -1.57 -18.44 -3.24
N GLU A 267 -2.40 -19.04 -4.09
CA GLU A 267 -3.50 -19.91 -3.65
C GLU A 267 -2.95 -21.14 -2.91
N LYS A 268 -1.82 -21.70 -3.34
CA LYS A 268 -1.19 -22.84 -2.66
C LYS A 268 -0.53 -22.41 -1.36
N VAL A 269 0.08 -21.21 -1.34
CA VAL A 269 0.64 -20.62 -0.12
C VAL A 269 -0.47 -20.45 0.90
N HIS A 270 -1.57 -19.80 0.53
CA HIS A 270 -2.72 -19.56 1.39
C HIS A 270 -3.32 -20.87 1.95
N GLU A 271 -3.55 -21.86 1.10
CA GLU A 271 -4.10 -23.15 1.54
C GLU A 271 -3.14 -23.89 2.49
N HIS A 272 -1.82 -23.80 2.24
CA HIS A 272 -0.84 -24.37 3.17
C HIS A 272 -0.83 -23.64 4.52
N GLU A 273 -0.90 -22.31 4.51
CA GLU A 273 -0.97 -21.51 5.72
C GLU A 273 -2.24 -21.77 6.53
N LYS A 274 -3.37 -22.01 5.86
CA LYS A 274 -4.63 -22.44 6.50
C LYS A 274 -4.48 -23.78 7.22
N VAL A 275 -3.79 -24.75 6.61
CA VAL A 275 -3.51 -26.04 7.25
C VAL A 275 -2.65 -25.86 8.50
N LEU A 276 -1.57 -25.08 8.41
CA LEU A 276 -0.69 -24.82 9.56
C LEU A 276 -1.40 -24.06 10.67
N THR A 277 -2.19 -23.05 10.31
CA THR A 277 -2.97 -22.23 11.26
C THR A 277 -4.02 -23.08 11.95
N GLY A 278 -4.76 -23.91 11.21
CA GLY A 278 -5.76 -24.82 11.77
C GLY A 278 -5.16 -25.82 12.75
N TYR A 279 -4.01 -26.41 12.39
CA TYR A 279 -3.27 -27.27 13.30
C TYR A 279 -2.85 -26.53 14.57
N LEU A 280 -2.24 -25.34 14.44
CA LEU A 280 -1.78 -24.56 15.59
C LEU A 280 -2.94 -24.17 16.52
N LEU A 281 -4.05 -23.67 15.97
CA LEU A 281 -5.22 -23.29 16.76
C LEU A 281 -5.81 -24.49 17.52
N ASN A 282 -5.87 -25.67 16.88
CA ASN A 282 -6.34 -26.90 17.53
C ASN A 282 -5.44 -27.31 18.70
N GLU A 283 -4.12 -27.22 18.55
CA GLU A 283 -3.17 -27.58 19.61
C GLU A 283 -3.17 -26.55 20.75
N LEU A 284 -3.22 -25.25 20.44
CA LEU A 284 -3.28 -24.20 21.46
C LEU A 284 -4.54 -24.29 22.32
N ASN A 285 -5.68 -24.64 21.71
CA ASN A 285 -6.96 -24.77 22.42
C ASN A 285 -6.99 -25.92 23.44
N GLN A 286 -6.06 -26.88 23.33
CA GLN A 286 -5.92 -27.99 24.27
C GLN A 286 -5.06 -27.64 25.49
N ILE A 287 -4.36 -26.50 25.49
CA ILE A 287 -3.43 -26.11 26.55
C ILE A 287 -4.16 -25.23 27.59
N PRO A 288 -4.34 -25.70 28.84
CA PRO A 288 -5.01 -24.91 29.87
C PRO A 288 -4.27 -23.60 30.16
N GLY A 289 -5.01 -22.50 30.23
CA GLY A 289 -4.47 -21.17 30.55
C GLY A 289 -3.96 -20.37 29.35
N ILE A 290 -4.03 -20.92 28.13
CA ILE A 290 -3.79 -20.18 26.89
C ILE A 290 -5.11 -19.69 26.30
N ALA A 291 -5.12 -18.45 25.81
CA ALA A 291 -6.22 -17.89 25.04
C ALA A 291 -5.69 -17.26 23.76
N VAL A 292 -6.32 -17.57 22.63
CA VAL A 292 -6.03 -16.94 21.33
C VAL A 292 -6.78 -15.61 21.26
N VAL A 293 -6.09 -14.56 20.81
CA VAL A 293 -6.67 -13.24 20.55
C VAL A 293 -6.78 -13.06 19.04
N GLY A 294 -8.00 -13.17 18.52
CA GLY A 294 -8.30 -13.18 17.09
C GLY A 294 -9.29 -14.29 16.72
N PRO A 295 -9.66 -14.40 15.44
CA PRO A 295 -10.49 -15.50 14.95
C PRO A 295 -9.88 -16.86 15.30
N THR A 296 -10.74 -17.80 15.72
CA THR A 296 -10.36 -19.17 16.08
C THR A 296 -10.78 -20.20 15.04
N ASP A 297 -11.30 -19.72 13.91
CA ASP A 297 -11.65 -20.50 12.74
C ASP A 297 -10.75 -20.10 11.56
N ILE A 298 -10.82 -20.90 10.49
CA ILE A 298 -9.98 -20.80 9.29
C ILE A 298 -10.79 -20.16 8.13
N SER A 299 -11.82 -19.37 8.48
CA SER A 299 -12.66 -18.67 7.48
C SER A 299 -12.01 -17.42 6.92
#